data_AF-A0AAN4ZTW4-F1
#
_entry.id   AF-A0AAN4ZTW4-F1
#
_cell.length_a   1.000
_cell.length_b   1.000
_cell.length_c   1.000
_cell.angle_alpha   90.00
_cell.angle_beta   90.00
_cell.angle_gamma   90.00
#
_symmetry.space_group_name_H-M   'P 1'
#
loop_
_entity.id
_entity.type
_entity.pdbx_description
1 polymer ?
#
loop_
_entity_poly.entity_id
_entity_poly.type
_entity_poly.pdbx_seq_one_letter_code
_entity_poly.pdbx_strand_id
1 'polypeptide(L)'
;RMLALHRFAGVLLLIFVARFGLVAVAADDPDDFGTDRYLCPSGANLIRDGQCRGHCASTKISSLSGLQGAIDYCASANALPVVIKDAEQNSYWAANGANEQKYIPGIVCDESSKKYKWIDGSSIDYKPDSYDISLNGECSSNVWWYFHTGYGWIFNINTSPYDSYPCCISDLYHPKLNDDGCTDFNDDDEDSVCYQISETFENWSDAEKLCSIAGATVASVHNDHENSYLRRLAVSRGFTTGLMLGAAVGISGKSDTFGWIDGSDWDYDNFYPGFPYNAFGDCLVMNTDYVAAQWTNVDCATKLPFVCARKPNSVPETSTTCPGPNIKEGETITTPGYPMDASIPCEFFIIVDVGKKIEMEIILLEANTCCDHLLLYEGTFGGPLIANVTGAFVSKTYTSSTNEMRVSWQPNGGVNVRGLM
;
A
#
# COMPACT_ATOMS: atom_id res chain seq x y z
N ARG A 1 66.96 1.31 31.24
CA ARG A 1 65.49 1.08 31.17
C ARG A 1 65.03 1.69 29.84
N MET A 2 65.18 1.09 28.66
CA MET A 2 64.66 -0.19 28.16
C MET A 2 63.26 -0.51 28.67
N LEU A 3 62.26 -0.18 27.85
CA LEU A 3 61.18 -1.08 27.46
C LEU A 3 60.65 -0.62 26.10
N ALA A 4 60.83 -1.48 25.12
CA ALA A 4 60.24 -1.42 23.79
C ALA A 4 58.85 -2.05 23.84
N LEU A 5 57.86 -1.44 23.16
CA LEU A 5 56.64 -2.10 22.70
C LEU A 5 56.47 -1.72 21.22
N HIS A 6 56.92 -2.57 20.32
CA HIS A 6 56.10 -3.52 19.55
C HIS A 6 54.98 -2.88 18.73
N ARG A 7 55.24 -2.82 17.42
CA ARG A 7 54.27 -2.63 16.34
C ARG A 7 53.19 -3.71 16.46
N PHE A 8 51.93 -3.29 16.53
CA PHE A 8 50.82 -4.07 15.96
C PHE A 8 50.33 -3.32 14.73
N ALA A 9 50.48 -3.96 13.57
CA ALA A 9 49.79 -3.59 12.35
C ALA A 9 48.31 -3.96 12.55
N GLY A 10 47.52 -3.00 13.03
CA GLY A 10 46.07 -3.06 12.93
C GLY A 10 45.68 -2.33 11.65
N VAL A 11 45.25 -3.09 10.65
CA VAL A 11 44.47 -2.56 9.53
C VAL A 11 43.21 -1.97 10.15
N LEU A 12 43.19 -0.66 10.36
CA LEU A 12 41.96 0.06 10.66
C LEU A 12 41.18 0.10 9.34
N LEU A 13 40.35 -0.92 9.13
CA LEU A 13 39.32 -0.90 8.11
C LEU A 13 38.40 0.28 8.47
N LEU A 14 38.59 1.41 7.80
CA LEU A 14 37.62 2.51 7.79
C LEU A 14 36.36 1.97 7.12
N ILE A 15 35.49 1.34 7.91
CA ILE A 15 34.10 1.16 7.54
C ILE A 15 33.50 2.56 7.56
N PHE A 16 33.31 3.16 6.38
CA PHE A 16 32.36 4.24 6.23
C PHE A 16 30.97 3.66 6.49
N VAL A 17 30.55 3.63 7.75
CA VAL A 17 29.12 3.55 8.07
C VAL A 17 28.61 4.98 7.99
N ALA A 18 27.90 5.31 6.90
CA ALA A 18 27.03 6.47 6.91
C ALA A 18 25.90 6.18 7.92
N ARG A 19 26.08 6.62 9.17
CA ARG A 19 25.00 6.70 10.15
C ARG A 19 24.35 8.07 10.00
N PHE A 20 23.19 8.13 9.38
CA PHE A 20 22.28 9.25 9.52
C PHE A 20 21.30 8.95 10.67
N GLY A 21 21.21 9.90 11.61
CA GLY A 21 20.10 10.13 12.55
C GLY A 21 19.57 8.95 13.37
N LEU A 22 19.98 8.86 14.64
CA LEU A 22 19.05 8.40 15.68
C LEU A 22 17.99 9.51 15.86
N VAL A 23 16.73 9.22 15.58
CA VAL A 23 15.60 9.97 16.13
C VAL A 23 14.90 9.07 17.15
N ALA A 24 14.69 9.63 18.34
CA ALA A 24 13.94 8.98 19.40
C ALA A 24 12.49 8.77 18.94
N VAL A 25 12.04 7.51 18.98
CA VAL A 25 10.63 7.15 18.84
C VAL A 25 9.90 7.64 20.09
N ALA A 26 9.12 8.71 19.95
CA ALA A 26 8.04 9.01 20.87
C ALA A 26 6.80 8.28 20.33
N ALA A 27 6.29 7.35 21.12
CA ALA A 27 4.98 6.76 20.91
C ALA A 27 3.92 7.79 21.30
N ASP A 28 3.07 8.16 20.33
CA ASP A 28 1.61 8.27 20.45
C ASP A 28 1.06 8.58 19.04
N ASP A 29 0.43 7.56 18.47
CA ASP A 29 -0.34 7.49 17.21
C ASP A 29 -1.80 7.87 17.51
N PRO A 30 -2.49 8.65 16.66
CA PRO A 30 -3.37 8.02 15.67
C PRO A 30 -3.42 8.81 14.35
N ASP A 31 -2.78 8.28 13.31
CA ASP A 31 -3.11 8.36 11.87
C ASP A 31 -1.81 8.17 11.07
N ASP A 32 -1.25 6.97 11.18
CA ASP A 32 -0.04 6.53 10.49
C ASP A 32 -0.35 6.11 9.03
N PHE A 33 0.07 6.96 8.09
CA PHE A 33 0.45 6.71 6.70
C PHE A 33 -0.57 6.31 5.62
N GLY A 34 -0.38 6.90 4.44
CA GLY A 34 -0.98 6.50 3.16
C GLY A 34 -0.58 5.09 2.69
N THR A 35 0.12 4.32 3.52
CA THR A 35 0.47 2.91 3.30
C THR A 35 -0.55 1.93 3.86
N ASP A 36 -1.40 2.34 4.81
CA ASP A 36 -2.37 1.46 5.49
C ASP A 36 -3.32 0.76 4.53
N ARG A 37 -3.68 1.44 3.44
CA ARG A 37 -4.51 0.86 2.38
C ARG A 37 -3.85 -0.33 1.67
N TYR A 38 -2.56 -0.58 1.87
CA TYR A 38 -1.81 -1.71 1.32
C TYR A 38 -1.50 -2.79 2.35
N LEU A 39 -1.90 -2.61 3.61
CA LEU A 39 -1.59 -3.53 4.71
C LEU A 39 -2.87 -4.07 5.34
N CYS A 40 -2.83 -5.35 5.71
CA CYS A 40 -3.93 -5.89 6.51
C CYS A 40 -3.88 -5.31 7.92
N PRO A 41 -5.04 -4.95 8.50
CA PRO A 41 -5.11 -4.53 9.90
C PRO A 41 -4.49 -5.57 10.83
N SER A 42 -3.90 -5.11 11.93
CA SER A 42 -3.25 -6.00 12.89
C SER A 42 -4.16 -7.15 13.32
N GLY A 43 -3.69 -8.39 13.18
CA GLY A 43 -4.45 -9.61 13.49
C GLY A 43 -5.32 -10.15 12.33
N ALA A 44 -5.45 -9.43 11.22
CA ALA A 44 -5.99 -9.99 9.97
C ALA A 44 -4.91 -10.68 9.15
N ASN A 45 -5.32 -11.70 8.39
CA ASN A 45 -4.49 -12.35 7.39
C ASN A 45 -4.98 -11.95 5.99
N LEU A 46 -4.04 -11.75 5.07
CA LEU A 46 -4.36 -11.64 3.66
C LEU A 46 -4.73 -13.03 3.14
N ILE A 47 -5.98 -13.18 2.69
CA ILE A 47 -6.52 -14.48 2.29
C ILE A 47 -6.52 -14.65 0.78
N ARG A 48 -7.18 -13.71 0.08
CA ARG A 48 -7.53 -13.84 -1.34
C ARG A 48 -8.00 -12.51 -1.93
N ASP A 49 -7.64 -12.21 -3.17
CA ASP A 49 -8.13 -11.06 -3.95
C ASP A 49 -7.97 -9.72 -3.21
N GLY A 50 -6.81 -9.53 -2.56
CA GLY A 50 -6.54 -8.35 -1.74
C GLY A 50 -7.37 -8.29 -0.45
N GLN A 51 -8.19 -9.29 -0.11
CA GLN A 51 -9.05 -9.25 1.06
C GLN A 51 -8.37 -9.77 2.32
N CYS A 52 -8.35 -8.90 3.33
CA CYS A 52 -7.92 -9.18 4.68
C CYS A 52 -9.09 -9.71 5.51
N ARG A 53 -8.87 -10.81 6.24
CA ARG A 53 -9.88 -11.40 7.13
C ARG A 53 -9.26 -11.79 8.46
N GLY A 54 -10.04 -11.70 9.53
CA GLY A 54 -9.66 -12.24 10.86
C GLY A 54 -9.31 -11.18 11.90
N HIS A 55 -9.39 -9.89 11.59
CA HIS A 55 -9.35 -8.84 12.60
C HIS A 55 -10.62 -8.92 13.46
N CYS A 56 -10.51 -9.57 14.61
CA CYS A 56 -11.63 -9.87 15.50
C CYS A 56 -11.37 -9.34 16.90
N ALA A 57 -12.40 -8.81 17.56
CA ALA A 57 -12.25 -8.34 18.94
C ALA A 57 -11.91 -9.49 19.89
N SER A 58 -11.16 -9.16 20.94
CA SER A 58 -10.90 -10.07 22.07
C SER A 58 -12.00 -10.03 23.13
N THR A 59 -12.87 -9.01 23.08
CA THR A 59 -13.99 -8.81 24.00
C THR A 59 -15.33 -8.89 23.27
N LYS A 60 -16.36 -9.29 24.01
CA LYS A 60 -17.71 -9.47 23.49
C LYS A 60 -18.43 -8.13 23.44
N ILE A 61 -19.16 -7.88 22.36
CA ILE A 61 -20.02 -6.71 22.23
C ILE A 61 -21.38 -7.00 22.88
N SER A 62 -21.95 -6.00 23.56
CA SER A 62 -23.26 -6.14 24.19
C SER A 62 -24.36 -6.36 23.15
N SER A 63 -25.40 -7.11 23.49
CA SER A 63 -26.55 -7.31 22.58
C SER A 63 -27.33 -6.03 22.27
N LEU A 64 -27.16 -4.98 23.09
CA LEU A 64 -27.76 -3.66 22.87
C LEU A 64 -27.03 -2.86 21.77
N SER A 65 -25.73 -3.09 21.61
CA SER A 65 -24.93 -2.46 20.56
C SER A 65 -25.02 -3.20 19.23
N GLY A 66 -25.30 -4.52 19.24
CA GLY A 66 -25.64 -5.30 18.04
C GLY A 66 -24.73 -5.05 16.84
N LEU A 67 -25.33 -4.77 15.67
CA LEU A 67 -24.63 -4.42 14.44
C LEU A 67 -23.86 -3.09 14.54
N GLN A 68 -24.42 -2.08 15.23
CA GLN A 68 -23.76 -0.78 15.34
C GLN A 68 -22.42 -0.88 16.06
N GLY A 69 -22.34 -1.69 17.13
CA GLY A 69 -21.07 -1.93 17.81
C GLY A 69 -20.04 -2.62 16.93
N ALA A 70 -20.46 -3.52 16.03
CA ALA A 70 -19.56 -4.14 15.05
C ALA A 70 -19.08 -3.14 13.99
N ILE A 71 -19.97 -2.25 13.52
CA ILE A 71 -19.62 -1.16 12.61
C ILE A 71 -18.58 -0.24 13.27
N ASP A 72 -18.85 0.23 14.49
CA ASP A 72 -17.95 1.13 15.21
C ASP A 72 -16.59 0.47 15.49
N TYR A 73 -16.58 -0.81 15.84
CA TYR A 73 -15.35 -1.58 16.04
C TYR A 73 -14.53 -1.67 14.75
N CYS A 74 -15.15 -2.08 13.64
CA CYS A 74 -14.42 -2.25 12.37
C CYS A 74 -13.99 -0.91 11.76
N ALA A 75 -14.77 0.14 11.95
CA ALA A 75 -14.44 1.48 11.46
C ALA A 75 -13.12 2.00 12.04
N SER A 76 -12.78 1.65 13.29
CA SER A 76 -11.51 2.04 13.92
C SER A 76 -10.26 1.44 13.23
N ALA A 77 -10.45 0.42 12.39
CA ALA A 77 -9.41 -0.24 11.62
C ALA A 77 -9.59 -0.05 10.11
N ASN A 78 -10.33 0.98 9.68
CA ASN A 78 -10.72 1.23 8.28
C ASN A 78 -11.30 -0.03 7.59
N ALA A 79 -12.10 -0.79 8.33
CA ALA A 79 -12.62 -2.08 7.93
C ALA A 79 -14.15 -2.11 8.05
N LEU A 80 -14.76 -3.13 7.46
CA LEU A 80 -16.20 -3.37 7.52
C LEU A 80 -16.50 -4.64 8.31
N PRO A 81 -17.68 -4.74 8.96
CA PRO A 81 -18.17 -6.02 9.45
C PRO A 81 -18.24 -7.06 8.32
N VAL A 82 -18.14 -8.34 8.69
CA VAL A 82 -18.08 -9.47 7.74
C VAL A 82 -19.15 -9.38 6.63
N VAL A 83 -18.70 -9.41 5.37
CA VAL A 83 -19.53 -9.58 4.16
C VAL A 83 -19.22 -10.94 3.55
N ILE A 84 -20.25 -11.66 3.10
CA ILE A 84 -20.11 -12.99 2.50
C ILE A 84 -20.82 -13.03 1.14
N LYS A 85 -20.04 -13.12 0.07
CA LYS A 85 -20.47 -13.07 -1.33
C LYS A 85 -20.43 -14.42 -2.03
N ASP A 86 -19.77 -15.42 -1.47
CA ASP A 86 -19.66 -16.75 -2.06
C ASP A 86 -19.44 -17.86 -1.02
N ALA A 87 -19.36 -19.10 -1.53
CA ALA A 87 -19.19 -20.29 -0.71
C ALA A 87 -17.81 -20.39 -0.05
N GLU A 88 -16.75 -19.86 -0.68
CA GLU A 88 -15.40 -19.86 -0.12
C GLU A 88 -15.35 -18.97 1.12
N GLN A 89 -15.89 -17.76 1.02
CA GLN A 89 -16.00 -16.82 2.13
C GLN A 89 -16.79 -17.42 3.29
N ASN A 90 -17.92 -18.06 3.00
CA ASN A 90 -18.72 -18.72 4.02
C ASN A 90 -17.94 -19.85 4.72
N SER A 91 -17.22 -20.67 3.95
CA SER A 91 -16.38 -21.74 4.49
C SER A 91 -15.22 -21.22 5.33
N TYR A 92 -14.58 -20.11 4.95
CA TYR A 92 -13.52 -19.48 5.73
C TYR A 92 -14.01 -19.11 7.13
N TRP A 93 -15.12 -18.39 7.23
CA TRP A 93 -15.69 -17.98 8.52
C TRP A 93 -16.25 -19.16 9.30
N ALA A 94 -16.79 -20.18 8.64
CA ALA A 94 -17.19 -21.43 9.31
C ALA A 94 -15.99 -22.16 9.97
N ALA A 95 -14.83 -22.20 9.31
CA ALA A 95 -13.66 -22.92 9.77
C ALA A 95 -12.83 -22.15 10.82
N ASN A 96 -12.79 -20.82 10.75
CA ASN A 96 -11.94 -19.98 11.60
C ASN A 96 -12.63 -19.45 12.86
N GLY A 97 -13.89 -19.83 13.11
CA GLY A 97 -14.56 -19.56 14.39
C GLY A 97 -14.11 -20.52 15.47
N ALA A 98 -13.20 -20.06 16.32
CA ALA A 98 -12.81 -20.79 17.52
C ALA A 98 -14.04 -20.98 18.43
N ASN A 99 -14.33 -22.21 18.85
CA ASN A 99 -15.27 -22.53 19.94
C ASN A 99 -16.70 -21.95 19.82
N GLU A 100 -17.45 -22.29 18.76
CA GLU A 100 -18.87 -21.88 18.60
C GLU A 100 -19.08 -20.34 18.56
N GLN A 101 -18.04 -19.60 18.16
CA GLN A 101 -18.08 -18.15 18.06
C GLN A 101 -19.20 -17.67 17.12
N LYS A 102 -19.87 -16.60 17.55
CA LYS A 102 -20.87 -15.88 16.77
C LYS A 102 -20.27 -14.61 16.20
N TYR A 103 -20.25 -14.52 14.87
CA TYR A 103 -19.85 -13.29 14.18
C TYR A 103 -21.06 -12.44 13.86
N ILE A 104 -20.87 -11.13 13.84
CA ILE A 104 -21.90 -10.18 13.43
C ILE A 104 -21.63 -9.81 11.96
N PRO A 105 -22.37 -10.37 10.99
CA PRO A 105 -22.24 -9.97 9.59
C PRO A 105 -22.78 -8.55 9.39
N GLY A 106 -22.21 -7.84 8.42
CA GLY A 106 -22.60 -6.49 8.01
C GLY A 106 -23.91 -6.46 7.23
N ILE A 107 -24.96 -7.14 7.68
CA ILE A 107 -26.27 -7.14 7.02
C ILE A 107 -27.09 -5.95 7.54
N VAL A 108 -27.40 -5.01 6.65
CA VAL A 108 -28.20 -3.81 6.95
C VAL A 108 -29.56 -3.87 6.26
N CYS A 109 -30.50 -3.08 6.76
CA CYS A 109 -31.80 -2.88 6.13
C CYS A 109 -31.74 -1.66 5.19
N ASP A 110 -32.06 -1.86 3.91
CA ASP A 110 -32.28 -0.76 3.00
C ASP A 110 -33.65 -0.12 3.26
N GLU A 111 -33.67 1.10 3.75
CA GLU A 111 -34.91 1.77 4.14
C GLU A 111 -35.84 2.07 2.95
N SER A 112 -35.29 2.17 1.73
CA SER A 112 -36.04 2.48 0.51
C SER A 112 -36.75 1.25 -0.05
N SER A 113 -36.03 0.14 -0.19
CA SER A 113 -36.55 -1.10 -0.76
C SER A 113 -37.15 -2.03 0.29
N LYS A 114 -36.91 -1.77 1.58
CA LYS A 114 -37.23 -2.66 2.71
C LYS A 114 -36.62 -4.06 2.56
N LYS A 115 -35.47 -4.18 1.89
CA LYS A 115 -34.72 -5.43 1.71
C LYS A 115 -33.39 -5.41 2.44
N TYR A 116 -32.94 -6.59 2.86
CA TYR A 116 -31.61 -6.76 3.42
C TYR A 116 -30.55 -6.62 2.33
N LYS A 117 -29.48 -5.90 2.65
CA LYS A 117 -28.27 -5.74 1.82
C LYS A 117 -27.02 -5.77 2.69
N TRP A 118 -25.87 -5.89 2.07
CA TRP A 118 -24.60 -5.76 2.77
C TRP A 118 -24.27 -4.29 3.08
N ILE A 119 -23.46 -4.09 4.11
CA ILE A 119 -22.98 -2.78 4.57
C ILE A 119 -22.17 -2.05 3.50
N ASP A 120 -21.52 -2.79 2.60
CA ASP A 120 -20.82 -2.27 1.42
C ASP A 120 -21.77 -1.82 0.29
N GLY A 121 -23.09 -1.95 0.50
CA GLY A 121 -24.13 -1.60 -0.46
C GLY A 121 -24.52 -2.72 -1.43
N SER A 122 -23.80 -3.84 -1.46
CA SER A 122 -24.08 -4.95 -2.37
C SER A 122 -25.32 -5.75 -1.98
N SER A 123 -25.93 -6.40 -2.97
CA SER A 123 -27.06 -7.32 -2.76
C SER A 123 -26.63 -8.63 -2.07
N ILE A 124 -27.54 -9.21 -1.29
CA ILE A 124 -27.33 -10.55 -0.71
C ILE A 124 -27.73 -11.61 -1.75
N ASP A 125 -26.83 -11.85 -2.70
CA ASP A 125 -27.06 -12.82 -3.78
C ASP A 125 -26.69 -14.23 -3.34
N TYR A 126 -25.58 -14.38 -2.63
CA TYR A 126 -25.17 -15.65 -2.03
C TYR A 126 -25.88 -15.89 -0.69
N LYS A 127 -26.37 -17.12 -0.49
CA LYS A 127 -26.92 -17.64 0.77
C LYS A 127 -26.43 -19.08 0.93
N PRO A 128 -25.86 -19.48 2.07
CA PRO A 128 -25.44 -20.85 2.28
C PRO A 128 -26.65 -21.77 2.42
N ASP A 129 -26.45 -23.09 2.37
CA ASP A 129 -27.55 -24.07 2.55
C ASP A 129 -28.27 -23.93 3.91
N SER A 130 -27.54 -23.51 4.94
CA SER A 130 -28.07 -23.26 6.28
C SER A 130 -28.24 -21.76 6.52
N TYR A 131 -29.41 -21.21 6.20
CA TYR A 131 -29.78 -19.83 6.51
C TYR A 131 -31.26 -19.72 6.90
N ASP A 132 -31.60 -18.72 7.70
CA ASP A 132 -32.98 -18.42 8.05
C ASP A 132 -33.71 -17.71 6.90
N ILE A 133 -34.86 -18.26 6.49
CA ILE A 133 -35.68 -17.76 5.38
C ILE A 133 -36.18 -16.33 5.56
N SER A 134 -36.18 -15.81 6.79
CA SER A 134 -36.57 -14.43 7.10
C SER A 134 -35.68 -13.40 6.41
N LEU A 135 -34.46 -13.80 5.99
CA LEU A 135 -33.55 -12.97 5.20
C LEU A 135 -34.15 -12.58 3.84
N ASN A 136 -35.09 -13.37 3.30
CA ASN A 136 -35.77 -13.09 2.03
C ASN A 136 -36.96 -12.11 2.18
N GLY A 137 -37.35 -11.83 3.43
CA GLY A 137 -38.53 -11.04 3.79
C GLY A 137 -38.34 -9.52 3.64
N GLU A 138 -39.20 -8.77 4.31
CA GLU A 138 -39.00 -7.34 4.54
C GLU A 138 -38.14 -7.14 5.78
N CYS A 139 -37.13 -6.28 5.67
CA CYS A 139 -36.23 -6.01 6.79
C CYS A 139 -36.81 -4.97 7.77
N SER A 140 -36.31 -5.02 9.00
CA SER A 140 -36.56 -4.03 10.04
C SER A 140 -35.23 -3.57 10.64
N SER A 141 -35.11 -2.29 10.95
CA SER A 141 -33.89 -1.69 11.51
C SER A 141 -33.51 -2.27 12.89
N ASN A 142 -34.46 -2.87 13.59
CA ASN A 142 -34.24 -3.46 14.92
C ASN A 142 -33.80 -4.93 14.85
N VAL A 143 -33.68 -5.51 13.65
CA VAL A 143 -33.26 -6.90 13.45
C VAL A 143 -31.84 -6.92 12.95
N TRP A 144 -30.96 -7.57 13.70
CA TRP A 144 -29.59 -7.84 13.28
C TRP A 144 -29.31 -9.35 13.27
N TRP A 145 -28.32 -9.71 12.48
CA TRP A 145 -27.97 -11.08 12.14
C TRP A 145 -26.72 -11.51 12.90
N TYR A 146 -26.56 -12.82 13.07
CA TYR A 146 -25.30 -13.42 13.49
C TYR A 146 -25.05 -14.71 12.73
N PHE A 147 -23.77 -14.99 12.51
CA PHE A 147 -23.30 -16.23 11.93
C PHE A 147 -22.94 -17.20 13.05
N HIS A 148 -23.51 -18.40 13.03
CA HIS A 148 -23.07 -19.49 13.90
C HIS A 148 -22.34 -20.55 13.08
N THR A 149 -21.10 -20.86 13.43
CA THR A 149 -20.24 -21.81 12.69
C THR A 149 -20.88 -23.19 12.49
N GLY A 150 -21.75 -23.63 13.41
CA GLY A 150 -22.49 -24.90 13.31
C GLY A 150 -23.97 -24.83 12.86
N TYR A 151 -24.59 -23.64 12.78
CA TYR A 151 -26.04 -23.52 12.48
C TYR A 151 -26.36 -22.56 11.34
N GLY A 152 -25.36 -21.88 10.77
CA GLY A 152 -25.54 -20.99 9.64
C GLY A 152 -26.03 -19.59 10.01
N TRP A 153 -26.70 -18.92 9.09
CA TRP A 153 -27.06 -17.49 9.23
C TRP A 153 -28.41 -17.35 9.91
N ILE A 154 -28.44 -16.76 11.12
CA ILE A 154 -29.63 -16.68 11.97
C ILE A 154 -29.80 -15.25 12.49
N PHE A 155 -31.04 -14.82 12.72
CA PHE A 155 -31.35 -13.50 13.31
C PHE A 155 -31.71 -13.62 14.80
N ASN A 156 -31.51 -12.55 15.58
CA ASN A 156 -31.98 -12.47 16.97
C ASN A 156 -33.08 -11.41 17.10
N ILE A 157 -34.14 -11.73 17.85
CA ILE A 157 -35.20 -10.81 18.25
C ILE A 157 -35.04 -10.53 19.75
N ASN A 158 -34.08 -9.68 20.13
CA ASN A 158 -33.98 -9.07 21.47
C ASN A 158 -34.06 -10.01 22.71
N THR A 159 -33.75 -11.30 22.60
CA THR A 159 -33.78 -12.21 23.76
C THR A 159 -32.39 -12.74 24.10
N SER A 160 -31.83 -12.14 25.17
CA SER A 160 -30.65 -12.56 25.93
C SER A 160 -29.27 -12.47 25.23
N PRO A 161 -28.20 -12.07 25.97
CA PRO A 161 -26.95 -11.61 25.39
C PRO A 161 -26.14 -12.81 24.90
N TYR A 162 -26.05 -12.97 23.59
CA TYR A 162 -25.00 -13.82 23.05
C TYR A 162 -23.76 -12.98 22.86
N ASP A 163 -22.77 -13.32 23.65
CA ASP A 163 -21.37 -13.00 23.55
C ASP A 163 -20.83 -13.16 22.12
N SER A 164 -21.00 -12.12 21.30
CA SER A 164 -20.58 -12.12 19.90
C SER A 164 -19.32 -11.27 19.76
N TYR A 165 -18.42 -11.75 18.91
CA TYR A 165 -17.15 -11.08 18.64
C TYR A 165 -17.28 -10.40 17.27
N PRO A 166 -17.20 -9.06 17.20
CA PRO A 166 -17.11 -8.39 15.91
C PRO A 166 -15.83 -8.86 15.22
N CYS A 167 -15.98 -9.20 13.95
CA CYS A 167 -14.87 -9.51 13.08
C CYS A 167 -15.01 -8.65 11.83
N CYS A 168 -13.87 -8.26 11.30
CA CYS A 168 -13.81 -7.31 10.22
C CYS A 168 -13.18 -7.93 8.99
N ILE A 169 -13.59 -7.38 7.85
CA ILE A 169 -12.95 -7.53 6.57
C ILE A 169 -12.47 -6.15 6.11
N SER A 170 -11.34 -6.12 5.42
CA SER A 170 -10.91 -4.95 4.67
C SER A 170 -10.35 -5.44 3.34
N ASP A 171 -10.51 -4.62 2.31
CA ASP A 171 -9.91 -4.89 1.01
C ASP A 171 -8.70 -3.96 0.87
N LEU A 172 -7.55 -4.52 0.51
CA LEU A 172 -6.39 -3.74 0.13
C LEU A 172 -6.66 -2.99 -1.16
N TYR A 173 -6.02 -1.83 -1.31
CA TYR A 173 -6.15 -1.03 -2.52
C TYR A 173 -5.58 -1.77 -3.72
N HIS A 174 -6.48 -2.14 -4.64
CA HIS A 174 -6.18 -2.64 -5.97
C HIS A 174 -6.66 -1.60 -6.99
N PRO A 175 -5.81 -1.18 -7.95
CA PRO A 175 -6.21 -0.20 -8.96
C PRO A 175 -7.41 -0.69 -9.77
N LYS A 176 -8.43 0.15 -9.94
CA LYS A 176 -9.60 -0.19 -10.77
C LYS A 176 -9.43 0.35 -12.19
N LEU A 177 -9.32 -0.56 -13.15
CA LEU A 177 -9.19 -0.18 -14.56
C LEU A 177 -10.44 0.61 -15.00
N ASN A 178 -10.20 1.83 -15.49
CA ASN A 178 -11.22 2.72 -16.05
C ASN A 178 -11.04 2.82 -17.57
N ASP A 179 -12.14 3.14 -18.27
CA ASP A 179 -12.17 3.26 -19.74
C ASP A 179 -11.32 4.43 -20.28
N ASP A 180 -11.00 5.43 -19.44
CA ASP A 180 -10.14 6.57 -19.75
C ASP A 180 -8.63 6.24 -19.73
N GLY A 181 -8.26 5.07 -19.23
CA GLY A 181 -6.86 4.67 -19.07
C GLY A 181 -6.16 5.31 -17.87
N CYS A 182 -6.80 6.20 -17.11
CA CYS A 182 -6.23 6.87 -15.95
C CYS A 182 -6.48 6.15 -14.63
N THR A 183 -7.44 5.22 -14.54
CA THR A 183 -7.56 4.22 -13.44
C THR A 183 -7.35 4.83 -12.03
N ASP A 184 -8.39 5.45 -11.45
CA ASP A 184 -8.36 6.16 -10.15
C ASP A 184 -7.50 7.44 -10.08
N PHE A 185 -6.89 7.88 -11.19
CA PHE A 185 -6.24 9.19 -11.32
C PHE A 185 -7.13 10.16 -12.12
N ASN A 186 -6.90 11.45 -11.95
CA ASN A 186 -7.56 12.53 -12.66
C ASN A 186 -6.83 12.83 -13.98
N ASP A 187 -7.57 12.85 -15.09
CA ASP A 187 -7.08 13.32 -16.39
C ASP A 187 -7.28 14.85 -16.49
N ASP A 188 -6.35 15.55 -17.12
CA ASP A 188 -6.48 16.98 -17.45
C ASP A 188 -7.06 17.22 -18.86
N ASP A 189 -7.30 16.15 -19.61
CA ASP A 189 -7.82 16.08 -20.98
C ASP A 189 -6.92 16.71 -22.07
N GLU A 190 -5.73 17.23 -21.73
CA GLU A 190 -4.85 17.99 -22.64
C GLU A 190 -3.53 17.29 -22.97
N ASP A 191 -2.85 16.69 -21.98
CA ASP A 191 -1.48 16.20 -22.14
C ASP A 191 -1.34 14.67 -22.13
N SER A 192 -2.45 13.95 -21.92
CA SER A 192 -2.44 12.49 -21.70
C SER A 192 -1.53 12.12 -20.54
N VAL A 193 -1.70 12.79 -19.41
CA VAL A 193 -1.10 12.47 -18.10
C VAL A 193 -2.21 12.39 -17.06
N CYS A 194 -2.12 11.34 -16.25
CA CYS A 194 -3.04 11.08 -15.17
C CYS A 194 -2.40 11.51 -13.86
N TYR A 195 -3.11 12.32 -13.06
CA TYR A 195 -2.63 12.90 -11.80
C TYR A 195 -3.44 12.44 -10.59
N GLN A 196 -2.77 12.19 -9.47
CA GLN A 196 -3.43 11.90 -8.19
C GLN A 196 -2.76 12.67 -7.06
N ILE A 197 -3.54 13.51 -6.38
CA ILE A 197 -3.08 14.19 -5.16
C ILE A 197 -3.14 13.19 -3.99
N SER A 198 -2.09 13.16 -3.18
CA SER A 198 -2.04 12.33 -1.98
C SER A 198 -3.12 12.73 -0.98
N GLU A 199 -3.57 11.77 -0.18
CA GLU A 199 -4.43 12.05 0.99
C GLU A 199 -3.59 12.34 2.25
N THR A 200 -2.28 12.07 2.19
CA THR A 200 -1.35 12.19 3.33
C THR A 200 -0.19 13.13 3.05
N PHE A 201 0.57 13.44 4.10
CA PHE A 201 1.74 14.32 4.08
C PHE A 201 3.01 13.50 4.29
N GLU A 202 3.87 13.46 3.29
CA GLU A 202 5.09 12.64 3.33
C GLU A 202 6.33 13.44 2.95
N ASN A 203 7.51 12.91 3.31
CA ASN A 203 8.77 13.43 2.81
C ASN A 203 8.99 13.02 1.35
N TRP A 204 9.94 13.65 0.66
CA TRP A 204 10.10 13.49 -0.79
C TRP A 204 10.40 12.05 -1.21
N SER A 205 11.23 11.33 -0.44
CA SER A 205 11.56 9.93 -0.71
C SER A 205 10.34 9.01 -0.56
N ASP A 206 9.55 9.20 0.50
CA ASP A 206 8.38 8.35 0.75
C ASP A 206 7.22 8.67 -0.20
N ALA A 207 7.09 9.94 -0.62
CA ALA A 207 6.16 10.34 -1.68
C ALA A 207 6.44 9.60 -3.00
N GLU A 208 7.71 9.52 -3.40
CA GLU A 208 8.10 8.74 -4.59
C GLU A 208 7.79 7.25 -4.43
N LYS A 209 8.11 6.66 -3.28
CA LYS A 209 7.76 5.25 -3.02
C LYS A 209 6.26 5.00 -3.15
N LEU A 210 5.43 5.89 -2.61
CA LEU A 210 3.97 5.79 -2.69
C LEU A 210 3.44 5.95 -4.12
N CYS A 211 4.01 6.88 -4.90
CA CYS A 211 3.67 7.00 -6.32
C CYS A 211 4.11 5.76 -7.10
N SER A 212 5.32 5.26 -6.86
CA SER A 212 5.84 4.04 -7.45
C SER A 212 4.93 2.84 -7.19
N ILE A 213 4.44 2.67 -5.96
CA ILE A 213 3.43 1.63 -5.64
C ILE A 213 2.16 1.78 -6.48
N ALA A 214 1.76 3.00 -6.83
CA ALA A 214 0.62 3.25 -7.70
C ALA A 214 0.95 3.14 -9.20
N GLY A 215 2.15 2.69 -9.58
CA GLY A 215 2.59 2.65 -10.98
C GLY A 215 2.78 4.04 -11.58
N ALA A 216 3.18 4.99 -10.75
CA ALA A 216 3.37 6.40 -11.07
C ALA A 216 4.71 6.89 -10.51
N THR A 217 5.08 8.14 -10.80
CA THR A 217 6.19 8.85 -10.16
C THR A 217 5.67 10.15 -9.57
N VAL A 218 6.41 10.82 -8.67
CA VAL A 218 6.01 12.18 -8.27
C VAL A 218 6.04 13.10 -9.50
N ALA A 219 5.02 13.94 -9.66
CA ALA A 219 4.77 14.64 -10.91
C ALA A 219 5.85 15.62 -11.33
N SER A 220 6.15 15.60 -12.63
CA SER A 220 6.82 16.66 -13.38
C SER A 220 5.81 17.70 -13.86
N VAL A 221 6.32 18.87 -14.27
CA VAL A 221 5.51 19.99 -14.79
C VAL A 221 6.22 20.62 -15.99
N HIS A 222 5.55 20.61 -17.15
CA HIS A 222 6.13 20.97 -18.45
C HIS A 222 5.48 22.19 -19.11
N ASN A 223 4.41 22.74 -18.53
CA ASN A 223 3.79 23.96 -19.02
C ASN A 223 2.90 24.63 -17.95
N ASP A 224 2.39 25.81 -18.31
CA ASP A 224 1.52 26.61 -17.43
C ASP A 224 0.12 25.98 -17.21
N HIS A 225 -0.35 25.15 -18.15
CA HIS A 225 -1.61 24.42 -18.00
C HIS A 225 -1.48 23.40 -16.87
N GLU A 226 -0.50 22.49 -16.95
CA GLU A 226 -0.22 21.46 -15.94
C GLU A 226 -0.02 22.10 -14.56
N ASN A 227 0.83 23.13 -14.48
CA ASN A 227 1.09 23.87 -13.24
C ASN A 227 -0.21 24.41 -12.61
N SER A 228 -1.05 25.04 -13.44
CA SER A 228 -2.34 25.58 -13.00
C SER A 228 -3.35 24.49 -12.63
N TYR A 229 -3.36 23.38 -13.37
CA TYR A 229 -4.23 22.23 -13.13
C TYR A 229 -3.89 21.56 -11.80
N LEU A 230 -2.63 21.22 -11.57
CA LEU A 230 -2.14 20.62 -10.32
C LEU A 230 -2.49 21.47 -9.10
N ARG A 231 -2.32 22.79 -9.20
CA ARG A 231 -2.72 23.72 -8.14
C ARG A 231 -4.22 23.69 -7.89
N ARG A 232 -5.05 23.72 -8.93
CA ARG A 232 -6.52 23.63 -8.78
C ARG A 232 -6.94 22.30 -8.15
N LEU A 233 -6.32 21.20 -8.60
CA LEU A 233 -6.60 19.86 -8.11
C LEU A 233 -6.24 19.76 -6.62
N ALA A 234 -5.06 20.21 -6.21
CA ALA A 234 -4.65 20.25 -4.80
C ALA A 234 -5.59 21.10 -3.93
N VAL A 235 -5.94 22.32 -4.38
CA VAL A 235 -6.87 23.20 -3.66
C VAL A 235 -8.27 22.59 -3.55
N SER A 236 -8.75 21.88 -4.58
CA SER A 236 -10.05 21.20 -4.55
C SER A 236 -10.11 20.08 -3.50
N ARG A 237 -8.95 19.53 -3.14
CA ARG A 237 -8.77 18.53 -2.08
C ARG A 237 -8.47 19.17 -0.71
N GLY A 238 -8.46 20.50 -0.61
CA GLY A 238 -8.22 21.23 0.64
C GLY A 238 -6.74 21.50 0.95
N PHE A 239 -5.81 21.13 0.05
CA PHE A 239 -4.38 21.39 0.24
C PHE A 239 -4.02 22.77 -0.29
N THR A 240 -3.85 23.72 0.64
CA THR A 240 -3.57 25.13 0.34
C THR A 240 -2.21 25.61 0.83
N THR A 241 -1.37 24.76 1.42
CA THR A 241 -0.09 25.16 2.06
C THR A 241 1.15 24.67 1.32
N GLY A 242 1.00 24.14 0.11
CA GLY A 242 2.09 23.59 -0.68
C GLY A 242 1.75 22.22 -1.25
N LEU A 243 2.37 21.86 -2.36
CA LEU A 243 2.30 20.56 -3.01
C LEU A 243 3.69 20.17 -3.47
N MET A 244 4.19 19.01 -3.03
CA MET A 244 5.51 18.51 -3.42
C MET A 244 5.50 17.94 -4.84
N LEU A 245 6.54 18.27 -5.60
CA LEU A 245 6.74 17.85 -6.98
C LEU A 245 7.96 16.92 -7.12
N GLY A 246 8.08 16.26 -8.26
CA GLY A 246 9.09 15.22 -8.50
C GLY A 246 10.49 15.74 -8.79
N ALA A 247 10.76 17.04 -8.59
CA ALA A 247 12.07 17.62 -8.83
C ALA A 247 12.90 17.72 -7.55
N ALA A 248 14.15 17.32 -7.64
CA ALA A 248 15.16 17.62 -6.63
C ALA A 248 16.52 17.92 -7.27
N VAL A 249 17.42 18.53 -6.49
CA VAL A 249 18.79 18.83 -6.92
C VAL A 249 19.59 17.54 -7.10
N GLY A 250 20.32 17.42 -8.20
CA GLY A 250 21.28 16.33 -8.43
C GLY A 250 20.70 15.03 -8.99
N ILE A 251 19.38 14.94 -9.18
CA ILE A 251 18.71 13.73 -9.71
C ILE A 251 19.07 13.47 -11.18
N SER A 252 19.27 14.50 -11.99
CA SER A 252 19.54 14.37 -13.43
C SER A 252 21.01 14.08 -13.78
N GLY A 253 21.83 13.70 -12.80
CA GLY A 253 23.28 13.50 -12.96
C GLY A 253 24.08 14.78 -13.20
N LYS A 254 23.42 15.94 -13.22
CA LYS A 254 24.03 17.28 -13.21
C LYS A 254 24.16 17.75 -11.77
N SER A 255 25.39 17.97 -11.32
CA SER A 255 25.66 18.55 -10.00
C SER A 255 24.98 19.91 -9.87
N ASP A 256 24.28 20.13 -8.76
CA ASP A 256 23.79 21.43 -8.28
C ASP A 256 22.62 22.06 -9.07
N THR A 257 21.88 21.29 -9.87
CA THR A 257 20.65 21.77 -10.53
C THR A 257 19.47 20.85 -10.28
N PHE A 258 18.26 21.42 -10.26
CA PHE A 258 17.02 20.64 -10.24
C PHE A 258 16.89 19.78 -11.51
N GLY A 259 16.32 18.60 -11.34
CA GLY A 259 15.86 17.74 -12.42
C GLY A 259 14.69 16.89 -11.95
N TRP A 260 13.83 16.49 -12.88
CA TRP A 260 12.68 15.63 -12.62
C TRP A 260 13.11 14.18 -12.40
N ILE A 261 12.47 13.50 -11.44
CA ILE A 261 12.74 12.08 -11.13
C ILE A 261 12.35 11.13 -12.26
N ASP A 262 11.35 11.49 -13.07
CA ASP A 262 10.95 10.73 -14.25
C ASP A 262 11.95 10.85 -15.43
N GLY A 263 13.00 11.66 -15.27
CA GLY A 263 14.05 11.88 -16.28
C GLY A 263 13.62 12.77 -17.44
N SER A 264 12.44 13.41 -17.37
CA SER A 264 11.96 14.36 -18.36
C SER A 264 12.82 15.63 -18.43
N ASP A 265 12.72 16.36 -19.55
CA ASP A 265 13.48 17.59 -19.76
C ASP A 265 13.00 18.72 -18.83
N TRP A 266 13.93 19.59 -18.42
CA TRP A 266 13.59 20.82 -17.70
C TRP A 266 13.24 21.93 -18.71
N ASP A 267 11.99 21.96 -19.16
CA ASP A 267 11.49 22.83 -20.24
C ASP A 267 10.51 23.92 -19.78
N TYR A 268 10.04 23.85 -18.54
CA TYR A 268 9.20 24.85 -17.89
C TYR A 268 9.77 25.27 -16.54
N ASP A 269 9.69 26.57 -16.24
CA ASP A 269 10.23 27.16 -15.02
C ASP A 269 9.21 28.14 -14.44
N ASN A 270 8.83 27.91 -13.17
CA ASN A 270 7.91 28.78 -12.45
C ASN A 270 8.42 29.10 -11.04
N PHE A 271 9.73 29.24 -10.85
CA PHE A 271 10.27 29.59 -9.53
C PHE A 271 9.74 30.94 -9.03
N TYR A 272 9.47 30.99 -7.72
CA TYR A 272 9.20 32.24 -7.04
C TYR A 272 10.46 33.12 -7.06
N PRO A 273 10.35 34.45 -7.26
CA PRO A 273 11.53 35.32 -7.31
C PRO A 273 12.44 35.17 -6.09
N GLY A 274 13.71 34.84 -6.34
CA GLY A 274 14.71 34.59 -5.30
C GLY A 274 14.92 33.12 -4.94
N PHE A 275 14.21 32.20 -5.60
CA PHE A 275 14.38 30.76 -5.49
C PHE A 275 15.03 30.16 -6.75
N PRO A 276 15.70 29.00 -6.64
CA PRO A 276 15.98 28.27 -5.41
C PRO A 276 16.97 29.00 -4.49
N TYR A 277 16.82 28.81 -3.17
CA TYR A 277 17.65 29.40 -2.14
C TYR A 277 18.47 28.34 -1.42
N ASN A 278 19.80 28.42 -1.53
CA ASN A 278 20.74 27.38 -1.08
C ASN A 278 20.60 26.94 0.40
N ALA A 279 19.96 27.75 1.25
CA ALA A 279 19.79 27.41 2.67
C ALA A 279 18.53 26.59 2.97
N PHE A 280 17.63 26.38 2.01
CA PHE A 280 16.29 25.83 2.29
C PHE A 280 16.12 24.34 1.97
N GLY A 281 17.04 23.69 1.27
CA GLY A 281 17.00 22.26 0.95
C GLY A 281 16.91 21.99 -0.55
N ASP A 282 16.83 20.73 -0.94
CA ASP A 282 17.06 20.31 -2.34
C ASP A 282 15.80 19.82 -3.07
N CYS A 283 14.62 19.85 -2.44
CA CYS A 283 13.38 19.33 -3.03
C CYS A 283 12.39 20.45 -3.42
N LEU A 284 11.69 20.26 -4.54
CA LEU A 284 10.80 21.27 -5.13
C LEU A 284 9.36 21.20 -4.58
N VAL A 285 8.80 22.37 -4.30
CA VAL A 285 7.42 22.55 -3.83
C VAL A 285 6.71 23.63 -4.64
N MET A 286 5.49 23.33 -5.06
CA MET A 286 4.53 24.29 -5.59
C MET A 286 3.78 24.98 -4.46
N ASN A 287 3.74 26.32 -4.45
CA ASN A 287 2.98 27.08 -3.45
C ASN A 287 1.51 27.24 -3.89
N THR A 288 0.63 26.41 -3.34
CA THR A 288 -0.80 26.30 -3.74
C THR A 288 -1.68 27.46 -3.25
N ASP A 289 -1.24 28.19 -2.24
CA ASP A 289 -1.91 29.40 -1.70
C ASP A 289 -1.92 30.56 -2.72
N TYR A 290 -0.95 30.63 -3.62
CA TYR A 290 -0.91 31.62 -4.69
C TYR A 290 -1.56 31.09 -5.97
N VAL A 291 -2.27 31.96 -6.69
CA VAL A 291 -2.89 31.62 -7.98
C VAL A 291 -1.84 31.26 -9.03
N ALA A 292 -0.67 31.91 -8.99
CA ALA A 292 0.44 31.66 -9.89
C ALA A 292 1.18 30.32 -9.62
N ALA A 293 0.89 29.65 -8.49
CA ALA A 293 1.44 28.35 -8.14
C ALA A 293 2.98 28.26 -8.26
N GLN A 294 3.67 29.35 -7.90
CA GLN A 294 5.11 29.46 -8.07
C GLN A 294 5.87 28.49 -7.17
N TRP A 295 7.07 28.09 -7.60
CA TRP A 295 7.83 27.05 -6.94
C TRP A 295 8.89 27.60 -5.99
N THR A 296 9.13 26.87 -4.91
CA THR A 296 10.20 27.12 -3.94
C THR A 296 10.92 25.80 -3.64
N ASN A 297 12.10 25.86 -3.03
CA ASN A 297 12.81 24.68 -2.53
C ASN A 297 12.67 24.55 -1.01
N VAL A 298 12.60 23.31 -0.55
CA VAL A 298 12.45 22.94 0.87
C VAL A 298 13.36 21.76 1.22
N ASP A 299 13.53 21.52 2.53
CA ASP A 299 14.22 20.35 3.03
C ASP A 299 13.42 19.11 2.60
N CYS A 300 14.09 18.15 1.95
CA CYS A 300 13.47 16.93 1.45
C CYS A 300 12.79 16.09 2.55
N ALA A 301 13.16 16.29 3.83
CA ALA A 301 12.52 15.67 4.98
C ALA A 301 11.18 16.34 5.38
N THR A 302 10.84 17.49 4.78
CA THR A 302 9.57 18.19 5.05
C THR A 302 8.39 17.34 4.58
N LYS A 303 7.45 17.08 5.49
CA LYS A 303 6.23 16.34 5.16
C LYS A 303 5.18 17.25 4.51
N LEU A 304 4.82 16.97 3.27
CA LEU A 304 3.87 17.74 2.47
C LEU A 304 2.94 16.82 1.67
N PRO A 305 1.74 17.28 1.28
CA PRO A 305 0.98 16.55 0.29
C PRO A 305 1.78 16.58 -1.03
N PHE A 306 1.62 15.54 -1.82
CA PHE A 306 2.37 15.33 -3.05
C PHE A 306 1.41 14.94 -4.17
N VAL A 307 1.91 14.95 -5.39
CA VAL A 307 1.15 14.54 -6.56
C VAL A 307 1.89 13.45 -7.32
N CYS A 308 1.20 12.36 -7.61
CA CYS A 308 1.67 11.32 -8.50
C CYS A 308 1.20 11.61 -9.92
N ALA A 309 2.07 11.38 -10.90
CA ALA A 309 1.75 11.45 -12.32
C ALA A 309 2.15 10.15 -13.03
N ARG A 310 1.35 9.76 -14.02
CA ARG A 310 1.64 8.62 -14.89
C ARG A 310 0.96 8.79 -16.24
N LYS A 311 1.39 8.04 -17.25
CA LYS A 311 0.71 8.06 -18.56
C LYS A 311 -0.57 7.19 -18.52
N PRO A 312 -1.58 7.47 -19.35
CA PRO A 312 -2.71 6.58 -19.53
C PRO A 312 -2.23 5.17 -19.87
N ASN A 313 -2.86 4.17 -19.27
CA ASN A 313 -2.51 2.75 -19.42
C ASN A 313 -1.08 2.40 -18.97
N SER A 314 -0.43 3.24 -18.16
CA SER A 314 0.91 2.97 -17.62
C SER A 314 0.91 2.32 -16.25
N VAL A 315 -0.24 1.82 -15.75
CA VAL A 315 -0.21 0.76 -14.73
C VAL A 315 0.78 -0.26 -15.28
N PRO A 316 1.91 -0.54 -14.57
CA PRO A 316 3.02 -1.31 -15.12
C PRO A 316 2.39 -2.48 -15.82
N GLU A 317 2.72 -2.58 -17.12
CA GLU A 317 1.99 -3.42 -18.05
C GLU A 317 1.66 -4.74 -17.35
N THR A 318 0.54 -5.36 -17.71
CA THR A 318 0.32 -6.78 -17.45
C THR A 318 1.37 -7.60 -18.24
N SER A 319 2.65 -7.27 -18.09
CA SER A 319 3.81 -8.03 -18.45
C SER A 319 3.57 -9.37 -17.81
N THR A 320 3.24 -10.31 -18.66
CA THR A 320 3.09 -11.72 -18.32
C THR A 320 4.46 -12.39 -18.29
N THR A 321 5.53 -11.63 -18.48
CA THR A 321 6.90 -12.13 -18.59
C THR A 321 7.74 -11.67 -17.41
N CYS A 322 8.53 -12.59 -16.89
CA CYS A 322 9.53 -12.34 -15.86
C CYS A 322 10.63 -11.40 -16.41
N PRO A 323 11.06 -10.36 -15.66
CA PRO A 323 12.17 -9.52 -16.07
C PRO A 323 13.43 -10.33 -16.40
N GLY A 324 14.18 -9.86 -17.40
CA GLY A 324 15.42 -10.51 -17.81
C GLY A 324 16.51 -10.44 -16.72
N PRO A 325 17.60 -11.23 -16.87
CA PRO A 325 18.65 -11.36 -15.85
C PRO A 325 19.57 -10.13 -15.68
N ASN A 326 19.29 -9.02 -16.37
CA ASN A 326 20.17 -7.85 -16.44
C ASN A 326 19.61 -6.66 -15.62
N ILE A 327 19.20 -6.93 -14.39
CA ILE A 327 18.71 -5.90 -13.47
C ILE A 327 19.91 -5.05 -13.03
N LYS A 328 19.82 -3.73 -13.20
CA LYS A 328 20.88 -2.79 -12.80
C LYS A 328 20.60 -2.15 -11.43
N GLU A 329 21.66 -1.60 -10.84
CA GLU A 329 21.54 -0.79 -9.64
C GLU A 329 20.59 0.39 -9.87
N GLY A 330 19.61 0.55 -8.97
CA GLY A 330 18.58 1.59 -9.04
C GLY A 330 17.35 1.26 -9.89
N GLU A 331 17.29 0.08 -10.53
CA GLU A 331 16.08 -0.35 -11.26
C GLU A 331 15.04 -0.97 -10.32
N THR A 332 13.79 -0.52 -10.42
CA THR A 332 12.64 -1.16 -9.77
C THR A 332 12.19 -2.37 -10.59
N ILE A 333 11.95 -3.50 -9.93
CA ILE A 333 11.47 -4.74 -10.56
C ILE A 333 10.10 -5.10 -10.02
N THR A 334 9.23 -5.64 -10.85
CA THR A 334 7.92 -6.11 -10.42
C THR A 334 7.67 -7.55 -10.83
N THR A 335 6.80 -8.24 -10.08
CA THR A 335 6.29 -9.54 -10.54
C THR A 335 5.46 -9.40 -11.81
N PRO A 336 5.45 -10.42 -12.68
CA PRO A 336 4.58 -10.41 -13.84
C PRO A 336 3.12 -10.23 -13.42
N GLY A 337 2.40 -9.33 -14.09
CA GLY A 337 1.01 -9.00 -13.80
C GLY A 337 0.79 -8.05 -12.61
N TYR A 338 1.84 -7.60 -11.92
CA TYR A 338 1.73 -6.51 -10.94
C TYR A 338 1.11 -5.26 -11.59
N PRO A 339 0.20 -4.52 -10.93
CA PRO A 339 -0.39 -4.76 -9.62
C PRO A 339 -1.73 -5.53 -9.69
N MET A 340 -2.10 -6.10 -10.84
CA MET A 340 -3.45 -6.62 -11.06
C MET A 340 -3.58 -8.12 -10.73
N ASP A 341 -2.59 -8.90 -11.13
CA ASP A 341 -2.62 -10.37 -11.03
C ASP A 341 -1.19 -10.95 -11.06
N ALA A 342 -0.56 -11.05 -9.89
CA ALA A 342 0.75 -11.68 -9.74
C ALA A 342 0.69 -13.21 -9.65
N SER A 343 -0.21 -13.88 -10.36
CA SER A 343 -0.34 -15.34 -10.33
C SER A 343 0.73 -16.11 -11.13
N ILE A 344 1.69 -15.41 -11.75
CA ILE A 344 2.73 -16.02 -12.59
C ILE A 344 4.05 -16.14 -11.78
N PRO A 345 4.60 -17.35 -11.59
CA PRO A 345 5.88 -17.52 -10.91
C PRO A 345 7.03 -16.88 -11.70
N CYS A 346 8.02 -16.32 -10.99
CA CYS A 346 9.13 -15.61 -11.61
C CYS A 346 10.41 -15.71 -10.77
N GLU A 347 11.56 -15.77 -11.44
CA GLU A 347 12.89 -15.84 -10.85
C GLU A 347 13.70 -14.63 -11.32
N PHE A 348 14.11 -13.78 -10.38
CA PHE A 348 14.97 -12.64 -10.64
C PHE A 348 16.39 -12.99 -10.24
N PHE A 349 17.33 -12.71 -11.13
CA PHE A 349 18.76 -12.89 -10.89
C PHE A 349 19.40 -11.51 -10.84
N ILE A 350 19.87 -11.13 -9.67
CA ILE A 350 20.51 -9.83 -9.41
C ILE A 350 22.00 -10.10 -9.25
N ILE A 351 22.82 -9.47 -10.09
CA ILE A 351 24.26 -9.67 -10.12
C ILE A 351 24.94 -8.31 -10.17
N VAL A 352 25.88 -8.09 -9.25
CA VAL A 352 26.71 -6.87 -9.19
C VAL A 352 28.19 -7.22 -9.31
N ASP A 353 29.02 -6.19 -9.51
CA ASP A 353 30.47 -6.36 -9.64
C ASP A 353 31.08 -7.12 -8.46
N VAL A 354 32.11 -7.92 -8.75
CA VAL A 354 32.85 -8.67 -7.73
C VAL A 354 33.41 -7.71 -6.67
N GLY A 355 33.15 -8.03 -5.40
CA GLY A 355 33.55 -7.21 -4.25
C GLY A 355 32.48 -6.23 -3.76
N LYS A 356 31.39 -6.05 -4.51
CA LYS A 356 30.16 -5.40 -4.02
C LYS A 356 29.22 -6.44 -3.39
N LYS A 357 28.24 -5.93 -2.65
CA LYS A 357 27.14 -6.71 -2.06
C LYS A 357 25.82 -6.16 -2.58
N ILE A 358 24.79 -6.99 -2.55
CA ILE A 358 23.44 -6.60 -2.95
C ILE A 358 22.65 -6.23 -1.70
N GLU A 359 22.06 -5.04 -1.70
CA GLU A 359 21.03 -4.62 -0.78
C GLU A 359 19.76 -4.38 -1.61
N MET A 360 18.71 -5.14 -1.31
CA MET A 360 17.42 -5.07 -2.00
C MET A 360 16.37 -4.54 -1.03
N GLU A 361 15.70 -3.46 -1.40
CA GLU A 361 14.46 -3.02 -0.76
C GLU A 361 13.27 -3.58 -1.53
N ILE A 362 12.40 -4.30 -0.83
CA ILE A 362 11.06 -4.62 -1.34
C ILE A 362 10.18 -3.44 -0.94
N ILE A 363 9.72 -2.67 -1.94
CA ILE A 363 8.90 -1.48 -1.74
C ILE A 363 7.50 -1.89 -1.30
N LEU A 364 6.93 -2.92 -1.95
CA LEU A 364 5.66 -3.53 -1.56
C LEU A 364 5.73 -5.03 -1.79
N LEU A 365 5.23 -5.80 -0.82
CA LEU A 365 4.80 -7.17 -1.05
C LEU A 365 3.32 -7.29 -0.74
N GLU A 366 2.59 -7.97 -1.62
CA GLU A 366 1.27 -8.52 -1.35
C GLU A 366 1.26 -10.00 -1.78
N ALA A 367 1.25 -10.91 -0.80
CA ALA A 367 1.29 -12.35 -1.00
C ALA A 367 0.29 -13.04 -0.06
N ASN A 368 -0.56 -13.92 -0.58
CA ASN A 368 -1.50 -14.66 0.27
C ASN A 368 -0.74 -15.49 1.32
N THR A 369 -1.05 -15.26 2.60
CA THR A 369 -0.32 -15.86 3.73
C THR A 369 -0.37 -17.39 3.72
N CYS A 370 -1.32 -17.98 3.01
CA CYS A 370 -1.51 -19.42 2.97
C CYS A 370 -0.46 -20.18 2.15
N CYS A 371 0.11 -19.51 1.15
CA CYS A 371 0.49 -20.22 -0.07
C CYS A 371 1.43 -19.45 -1.00
N ASP A 372 1.42 -18.12 -0.97
CA ASP A 372 2.30 -17.31 -1.81
C ASP A 372 3.55 -16.93 -1.05
N HIS A 373 4.70 -17.18 -1.66
CA HIS A 373 5.99 -16.97 -1.02
C HIS A 373 6.95 -16.23 -1.93
N LEU A 374 7.66 -15.29 -1.32
CA LEU A 374 8.85 -14.67 -1.89
C LEU A 374 10.09 -15.23 -1.19
N LEU A 375 10.90 -15.95 -1.94
CA LEU A 375 12.10 -16.61 -1.42
C LEU A 375 13.35 -15.90 -1.93
N LEU A 376 14.19 -15.43 -1.01
CA LEU A 376 15.45 -14.78 -1.32
C LEU A 376 16.59 -15.75 -1.00
N TYR A 377 17.49 -15.97 -1.95
CA TYR A 377 18.62 -16.88 -1.84
C TYR A 377 19.95 -16.14 -2.07
N GLU A 378 20.98 -16.60 -1.38
CA GLU A 378 22.37 -16.26 -1.71
C GLU A 378 22.77 -16.90 -3.04
N GLY A 379 23.48 -16.16 -3.89
CA GLY A 379 23.96 -16.68 -5.17
C GLY A 379 22.85 -16.90 -6.20
N THR A 380 23.24 -17.47 -7.34
CA THR A 380 22.33 -17.79 -8.45
C THR A 380 21.71 -19.20 -8.34
N PHE A 381 22.45 -20.21 -7.88
CA PHE A 381 21.96 -21.58 -7.79
C PHE A 381 22.42 -22.30 -6.52
N GLY A 382 21.47 -22.91 -5.79
CA GLY A 382 21.75 -23.81 -4.68
C GLY A 382 22.35 -23.15 -3.42
N GLY A 383 22.39 -21.82 -3.35
CA GLY A 383 22.83 -21.12 -2.16
C GLY A 383 21.78 -21.12 -1.04
N PRO A 384 22.19 -20.77 0.19
CA PRO A 384 21.30 -20.74 1.35
C PRO A 384 20.19 -19.69 1.23
N LEU A 385 19.09 -19.94 1.92
CA LEU A 385 17.96 -19.02 2.00
C LEU A 385 18.32 -17.82 2.90
N ILE A 386 18.15 -16.61 2.37
CA ILE A 386 18.23 -15.34 3.10
C ILE A 386 16.90 -15.10 3.84
N ALA A 387 15.79 -15.24 3.12
CA ALA A 387 14.46 -15.01 3.67
C ALA A 387 13.38 -15.81 2.93
N ASN A 388 12.36 -16.25 3.66
CA ASN A 388 11.08 -16.70 3.14
C ASN A 388 10.02 -15.72 3.66
N VAL A 389 9.39 -15.00 2.74
CA VAL A 389 8.50 -13.89 3.06
C VAL A 389 7.12 -14.14 2.45
N THR A 390 6.08 -13.73 3.18
CA THR A 390 4.67 -13.85 2.78
C THR A 390 3.86 -12.76 3.49
N GLY A 391 2.58 -12.63 3.18
CA GLY A 391 1.69 -11.59 3.69
C GLY A 391 1.84 -10.27 2.94
N ALA A 392 1.40 -9.18 3.57
CA ALA A 392 1.51 -7.82 3.03
C ALA A 392 2.41 -6.95 3.90
N PHE A 393 3.35 -6.23 3.28
CA PHE A 393 4.17 -5.21 3.95
C PHE A 393 4.65 -4.15 2.96
N VAL A 394 4.98 -2.96 3.47
CA VAL A 394 5.63 -1.88 2.73
C VAL A 394 7.04 -1.68 3.26
N SER A 395 8.01 -1.48 2.36
CA SER A 395 9.42 -1.18 2.65
C SER A 395 10.11 -2.17 3.59
N LYS A 396 10.83 -3.15 3.00
CA LYS A 396 11.70 -4.03 3.78
C LYS A 396 12.98 -4.37 3.03
N THR A 397 14.10 -4.17 3.72
CA THR A 397 15.43 -4.37 3.14
C THR A 397 16.01 -5.74 3.50
N TYR A 398 16.65 -6.36 2.51
CA TYR A 398 17.38 -7.62 2.62
C TYR A 398 18.76 -7.47 1.98
N THR A 399 19.78 -8.06 2.60
CA THR A 399 21.17 -7.94 2.13
C THR A 399 21.75 -9.31 1.82
N SER A 400 22.38 -9.47 0.66
CA SER A 400 23.20 -10.63 0.32
C SER A 400 24.62 -10.46 0.84
N SER A 401 25.21 -11.56 1.29
CA SER A 401 26.63 -11.62 1.64
C SER A 401 27.55 -11.74 0.43
N THR A 402 27.00 -12.02 -0.75
CA THR A 402 27.71 -12.19 -2.02
C THR A 402 27.35 -11.08 -3.02
N ASN A 403 27.95 -11.13 -4.21
CA ASN A 403 27.63 -10.23 -5.32
C ASN A 403 26.50 -10.77 -6.21
N GLU A 404 25.82 -11.84 -5.79
CA GLU A 404 24.74 -12.51 -6.52
C GLU A 404 23.57 -12.80 -5.56
N MET A 405 22.34 -12.47 -5.99
CA MET A 405 21.11 -12.77 -5.25
C MET A 405 20.08 -13.32 -6.21
N ARG A 406 19.40 -14.41 -5.81
CA ARG A 406 18.25 -14.93 -6.53
C ARG A 406 16.98 -14.69 -5.73
N VAL A 407 15.99 -14.08 -6.36
CA VAL A 407 14.67 -13.79 -5.79
C VAL A 407 13.64 -14.62 -6.54
N SER A 408 12.88 -15.45 -5.82
CA SER A 408 11.92 -16.40 -6.39
C SER A 408 10.52 -16.08 -5.90
N TRP A 409 9.66 -15.63 -6.81
CA TRP A 409 8.23 -15.44 -6.57
C TRP A 409 7.46 -16.72 -6.86
N GLN A 410 6.74 -17.22 -5.86
CA GLN A 410 6.02 -18.49 -5.89
C GLN A 410 4.54 -18.30 -5.52
N PRO A 411 3.69 -17.86 -6.46
CA PRO A 411 2.26 -17.65 -6.25
C PRO A 411 1.52 -19.00 -6.38
N ASN A 412 1.41 -19.76 -5.28
CA ASN A 412 0.72 -21.05 -5.28
C ASN A 412 -0.74 -20.98 -4.82
N GLY A 413 -1.23 -19.79 -4.45
CA GLY A 413 -2.60 -19.59 -3.99
C GLY A 413 -3.66 -19.76 -5.08
N GLY A 414 -3.27 -19.59 -6.36
CA GLY A 414 -4.19 -19.64 -7.50
C GLY A 414 -5.20 -18.50 -7.52
N VAL A 415 -4.83 -17.38 -6.91
CA VAL A 415 -5.70 -16.28 -6.51
C VAL A 415 -4.93 -14.97 -6.68
N ASN A 416 -5.64 -13.92 -7.06
CA ASN A 416 -5.02 -12.66 -7.45
C ASN A 416 -4.51 -11.91 -6.20
N VAL A 417 -3.25 -11.51 -6.27
CA VAL A 417 -2.60 -10.53 -5.38
C VAL A 417 -1.76 -9.60 -6.23
N ARG A 418 -1.37 -8.45 -5.67
CA ARG A 418 -0.50 -7.51 -6.39
C ARG A 418 0.89 -8.07 -6.65
N GLY A 419 1.43 -8.93 -5.78
CA GLY A 419 2.78 -9.47 -5.88
C GLY A 419 3.83 -8.54 -5.29
N LEU A 420 5.02 -8.48 -5.90
CA LEU A 420 6.14 -7.67 -5.39
C LEU A 420 6.46 -6.48 -6.30
N MET A 421 6.94 -5.41 -5.66
CA MET A 421 7.67 -4.29 -6.24
C MET A 421 8.95 -4.03 -5.44
#